data_AF-A0A336N6C5-F1
#
_entry.id   AF-A0A336N6C5-F1
#
_cell.length_a   1.000
_cell.length_b   1.000
_cell.length_c   1.000
_cell.angle_alpha   90.00
_cell.angle_beta   90.00
_cell.angle_gamma   90.00
#
_symmetry.space_group_name_H-M   'P 1'
#
loop_
_entity.id
_entity.type
_entity.pdbx_description
1 polymer ?
#
loop_
_entity_poly.entity_id
_entity_poly.type
_entity_poly.pdbx_seq_one_letter_code
_entity_poly.pdbx_strand_id
1 'polypeptide(L)'
;MRYDQMSAFIVMDIVREAAKYPNAIHFEIGQPDLPPSDNVKAALKDIFTIEFKPQGAFYLWADVSKYTDDSYEFAKQMLHEIQVATTPGIDFGQNGTKHYLRFAYTRNIEHLQEGVNRIKQWLANK
;
A
#
# COMPACT_ATOMS: atom_id res chain seq x y z
N MET A 1 21.69 15.81 16.65
CA MET A 1 21.32 16.40 15.34
C MET A 1 20.03 15.71 14.91
N ARG A 2 19.02 16.42 14.41
CA ARG A 2 17.61 15.97 14.24
C ARG A 2 17.39 14.90 13.15
N TYR A 3 18.44 14.18 12.76
CA TYR A 3 18.47 13.24 11.64
C TYR A 3 18.45 11.76 12.08
N ASP A 4 18.85 11.43 13.31
CA ASP A 4 18.84 10.04 13.81
C ASP A 4 17.43 9.47 14.05
N GLN A 5 16.40 10.33 14.02
CA GLN A 5 14.99 9.94 14.09
C GLN A 5 14.24 10.11 12.75
N MET A 6 14.94 10.54 11.69
CA MET A 6 14.39 10.52 10.35
C MET A 6 14.91 9.24 9.69
N SER A 7 14.21 8.12 9.94
CA SER A 7 14.36 6.95 9.09
C SER A 7 14.21 7.44 7.66
N ALA A 8 15.18 7.15 6.78
CA ALA A 8 14.89 7.13 5.36
C ALA A 8 13.53 6.44 5.19
N PHE A 9 12.58 7.05 4.47
CA PHE A 9 11.21 6.53 4.37
C PHE A 9 11.27 5.02 4.16
N ILE A 10 10.68 4.24 5.06
CA ILE A 10 10.75 2.77 5.10
C ILE A 10 10.19 2.18 3.81
N VAL A 11 9.30 2.91 3.14
CA VAL A 11 8.87 2.61 1.77
C VAL A 11 10.03 2.44 0.78
N MET A 12 11.18 3.09 0.97
CA MET A 12 12.34 2.94 0.09
C MET A 12 12.95 1.54 0.17
N ASP A 13 12.85 0.87 1.32
CA ASP A 13 13.25 -0.53 1.45
C ASP A 13 12.30 -1.42 0.65
N ILE A 14 10.99 -1.18 0.76
CA ILE A 14 9.95 -1.87 -0.04
C ILE A 14 10.18 -1.66 -1.54
N VAL A 15 10.46 -0.42 -1.99
CA VAL A 15 10.71 -0.10 -3.40
C VAL A 15 11.95 -0.83 -3.93
N ARG A 16 13.05 -0.82 -3.16
CA ARG A 16 14.29 -1.52 -3.53
C ARG A 16 14.09 -3.03 -3.61
N GLU A 17 13.32 -3.60 -2.70
CA GLU A 17 13.01 -5.02 -2.70
C GLU A 17 12.09 -5.36 -3.88
N ALA A 18 11.06 -4.55 -4.13
CA ALA A 18 10.13 -4.72 -5.23
C ALA A 18 10.81 -4.71 -6.60
N ALA A 19 11.90 -3.95 -6.76
CA ALA A 19 12.70 -3.93 -7.98
C ALA A 19 13.31 -5.30 -8.36
N LYS A 20 13.39 -6.25 -7.42
CA LYS A 20 13.83 -7.64 -7.69
C LYS A 20 12.74 -8.49 -8.34
N TYR A 21 11.49 -8.05 -8.31
CA TYR A 21 10.33 -8.78 -8.83
C TYR A 21 9.80 -8.08 -10.08
N PRO A 22 10.06 -8.59 -11.30
CA PRO A 22 9.68 -7.91 -12.54
C PRO A 22 8.16 -7.75 -12.70
N ASN A 23 7.37 -8.59 -12.02
CA ASN A 23 5.90 -8.60 -12.08
C ASN A 23 5.27 -8.00 -10.81
N ALA A 24 6.01 -7.18 -10.05
CA ALA A 24 5.47 -6.51 -8.89
C ALA A 24 4.37 -5.50 -9.27
N ILE A 25 3.30 -5.49 -8.48
CA ILE A 25 2.28 -4.46 -8.55
C ILE A 25 2.63 -3.37 -7.54
N HIS A 26 2.85 -2.15 -8.04
CA HIS A 26 3.29 -1.01 -7.24
C HIS A 26 2.11 -0.12 -6.85
N PHE A 27 1.70 -0.18 -5.59
CA PHE A 27 0.78 0.79 -4.98
C PHE A 27 1.52 1.82 -4.10
N GLU A 28 2.82 1.66 -3.87
CA GLU A 28 3.63 2.62 -3.12
C GLU A 28 4.11 3.79 -4.00
N ILE A 29 4.08 3.63 -5.33
CA ILE A 29 4.47 4.63 -6.33
C ILE A 29 3.28 5.01 -7.22
N GLY A 30 2.71 6.19 -7.00
CA GLY A 30 1.70 6.78 -7.88
C GLY A 30 2.30 7.49 -9.10
N GLN A 31 1.52 7.62 -10.16
CA GLN A 31 1.78 8.51 -11.29
C GLN A 31 0.80 9.69 -11.20
N PRO A 32 1.22 10.89 -10.77
CA PRO A 32 0.31 12.01 -10.53
C PRO A 32 -0.42 12.49 -11.80
N ASP A 33 0.12 12.18 -12.98
CA ASP A 33 -0.47 12.54 -14.27
C ASP A 33 -1.65 11.64 -14.69
N LEU A 34 -1.86 10.52 -13.99
CA LEU A 34 -3.00 9.63 -14.25
C LEU A 34 -4.12 9.86 -13.24
N PRO A 35 -5.39 9.81 -13.70
CA PRO A 35 -6.52 9.95 -12.79
C PRO A 35 -6.60 8.76 -11.83
N PRO A 36 -7.07 8.97 -10.59
CA PRO A 36 -7.32 7.87 -9.67
C PRO A 36 -8.43 6.94 -10.19
N SER A 37 -8.23 5.63 -10.08
CA SER A 37 -9.23 4.64 -10.55
C SER A 37 -10.33 4.39 -9.51
N ASP A 38 -11.56 4.79 -9.82
CA ASP A 38 -12.71 4.54 -8.95
C ASP A 38 -13.01 3.04 -8.77
N ASN A 39 -12.78 2.23 -9.80
CA ASN A 39 -12.97 0.78 -9.72
C ASN A 39 -11.96 0.13 -8.76
N VAL A 40 -10.69 0.52 -8.82
CA VAL A 40 -9.65 0.03 -7.89
C VAL A 40 -9.97 0.46 -6.47
N LYS A 41 -10.38 1.73 -6.29
CA LYS A 41 -10.80 2.26 -4.99
C LYS A 41 -12.00 1.50 -4.42
N ALA A 42 -13.02 1.22 -5.23
CA ALA A 42 -14.16 0.41 -4.81
C ALA A 42 -13.72 -0.99 -4.39
N ALA A 43 -12.89 -1.64 -5.20
CA ALA A 43 -12.43 -2.99 -4.92
C ALA A 43 -11.53 -3.09 -3.68
N LEU A 44 -10.73 -2.06 -3.36
CA LEU A 44 -9.97 -1.98 -2.10
C LEU A 44 -10.88 -1.75 -0.88
N LYS A 45 -11.97 -1.00 -1.04
CA LYS A 45 -12.98 -0.80 0.02
C LYS A 45 -13.74 -2.08 0.38
N ASP A 46 -13.85 -3.02 -0.55
CA ASP A 46 -14.44 -4.34 -0.25
C ASP A 46 -13.53 -5.20 0.63
N ILE A 47 -12.23 -4.88 0.72
CA ILE A 47 -11.21 -5.68 1.42
C ILE A 47 -10.84 -5.07 2.77
N PHE A 48 -10.69 -3.75 2.80
CA PHE A 48 -10.19 -3.00 3.94
C PHE A 48 -11.17 -1.90 4.35
N THR A 49 -11.14 -1.54 5.63
CA THR A 49 -11.74 -0.28 6.07
C THR A 49 -10.87 0.86 5.55
N ILE A 50 -11.43 1.70 4.67
CA ILE A 50 -10.69 2.81 4.06
C ILE A 50 -11.03 4.12 4.77
N GLU A 51 -10.03 4.75 5.38
CA GLU A 51 -10.11 6.12 5.87
C GLU A 51 -9.67 7.09 4.77
N PHE A 52 -10.49 8.09 4.43
CA PHE A 52 -10.12 9.06 3.40
C PHE A 52 -10.80 10.42 3.61
N LYS A 53 -10.04 11.52 3.43
CA LYS A 53 -10.32 12.60 2.45
C LYS A 53 -9.32 13.77 2.54
N PRO A 54 -8.45 13.93 1.53
CA PRO A 54 -8.42 15.20 0.81
C PRO A 54 -9.08 15.08 -0.57
N GLN A 55 -9.76 16.13 -1.01
CA GLN A 55 -10.25 16.23 -2.39
C GLN A 55 -9.05 16.13 -3.35
N GLY A 56 -9.12 15.21 -4.32
CA GLY A 56 -8.04 15.01 -5.30
C GLY A 56 -6.82 14.21 -4.83
N ALA A 57 -6.88 13.53 -3.67
CA ALA A 57 -5.73 12.76 -3.21
C ALA A 57 -5.55 11.42 -3.97
N PHE A 58 -4.30 11.17 -4.37
CA PHE A 58 -3.86 10.00 -5.14
C PHE A 58 -3.68 8.73 -4.31
N TYR A 59 -3.95 8.80 -2.99
CA TYR A 59 -3.59 7.77 -2.02
C TYR A 59 -4.75 7.40 -1.08
N LEU A 60 -5.04 6.12 -0.91
CA LEU A 60 -6.01 5.61 0.07
C LEU A 60 -5.29 5.15 1.34
N TRP A 61 -5.84 5.45 2.50
CA TRP A 61 -5.41 4.88 3.78
C TRP A 61 -6.31 3.69 4.09
N ALA A 62 -5.72 2.51 4.14
CA ALA A 62 -6.41 1.26 4.43
C ALA A 62 -6.02 0.77 5.82
N ASP A 63 -7.00 0.64 6.71
CA ASP A 63 -6.83 -0.01 7.99
C ASP A 63 -6.69 -1.52 7.78
N VAL A 64 -5.58 -2.05 8.26
CA VAL A 64 -5.19 -3.46 8.22
C VAL A 64 -5.17 -4.10 9.62
N SER A 65 -5.68 -3.41 10.66
CA SER A 65 -5.76 -3.91 12.05
C SER A 65 -6.48 -5.26 12.19
N LYS A 66 -7.39 -5.57 11.26
CA LYS A 66 -8.04 -6.89 11.19
C LYS A 66 -7.04 -8.03 10.92
N TYR A 67 -5.93 -7.74 10.25
CA TYR A 67 -4.98 -8.72 9.73
C TYR A 67 -3.62 -8.66 10.42
N THR A 68 -3.24 -7.52 11.00
CA THR A 68 -1.92 -7.30 11.60
C THR A 68 -1.92 -6.13 12.59
N ASP A 69 -0.99 -6.15 13.56
CA ASP A 69 -0.65 -5.00 14.41
C ASP A 69 0.63 -4.26 13.94
N ASP A 70 1.25 -4.74 12.85
CA ASP A 70 2.48 -4.22 12.25
C ASP A 70 2.30 -4.11 10.72
N SER A 71 2.04 -2.89 10.24
CA SER A 71 1.84 -2.62 8.82
C SER A 71 3.11 -2.72 8.00
N TYR A 72 4.30 -2.59 8.62
CA TYR A 72 5.55 -2.75 7.88
C TYR A 72 5.83 -4.21 7.58
N GLU A 73 5.70 -5.07 8.58
CA GLU A 73 5.88 -6.50 8.36
C GLU A 73 4.84 -7.05 7.38
N PHE A 74 3.61 -6.57 7.49
CA PHE A 74 2.54 -6.94 6.58
C PHE A 74 2.79 -6.48 5.13
N ALA A 75 3.33 -5.28 4.92
CA ALA A 75 3.73 -4.81 3.60
C ALA A 75 4.85 -5.69 3.00
N LYS A 76 5.83 -6.10 3.81
CA LYS A 76 6.89 -7.03 3.37
C LYS A 76 6.33 -8.41 3.01
N GLN A 77 5.40 -8.95 3.81
CA GLN A 77 4.73 -10.20 3.49
C GLN A 77 3.95 -10.13 2.18
N MET A 78 3.15 -9.06 1.98
CA MET A 78 2.47 -8.83 0.70
C MET A 78 3.46 -8.77 -0.47
N LEU A 79 4.59 -8.11 -0.30
CA LEU A 79 5.60 -8.05 -1.35
C LEU A 79 6.19 -9.44 -1.65
N HIS A 80 6.62 -10.18 -0.63
CA HIS A 80 7.29 -11.47 -0.83
C HIS A 80 6.35 -12.56 -1.32
N GLU A 81 5.12 -12.60 -0.80
CA GLU A 81 4.18 -13.70 -1.07
C GLU A 81 3.37 -13.47 -2.34
N ILE A 82 2.97 -12.23 -2.63
CA ILE A 82 2.10 -11.91 -3.76
C ILE A 82 2.63 -10.84 -4.71
N GLN A 83 3.86 -10.38 -4.49
CA GLN A 83 4.50 -9.35 -5.32
C GLN A 83 3.64 -8.08 -5.41
N VAL A 84 3.03 -7.69 -4.29
CA VAL A 84 2.28 -6.43 -4.19
C VAL A 84 2.99 -5.51 -3.21
N ALA A 85 3.51 -4.39 -3.72
CA ALA A 85 4.20 -3.38 -2.93
C ALA A 85 3.23 -2.27 -2.50
N THR A 86 3.30 -1.88 -1.23
CA THR A 86 2.46 -0.83 -0.62
C THR A 86 3.30 0.02 0.32
N THR A 87 2.83 1.22 0.66
CA THR A 87 3.52 2.08 1.64
C THR A 87 3.04 1.74 3.06
N PRO A 88 3.91 1.33 3.99
CA PRO A 88 3.57 1.19 5.40
C PRO A 88 3.17 2.54 6.01
N GLY A 89 2.09 2.56 6.79
CA GLY A 89 1.61 3.79 7.44
C GLY A 89 2.61 4.38 8.43
N ILE A 90 3.50 3.56 9.01
CA ILE A 90 4.52 4.00 9.98
C ILE A 90 5.47 5.08 9.44
N ASP A 91 5.57 5.24 8.11
CA ASP A 91 6.30 6.35 7.48
C ASP A 91 5.71 7.74 7.79
N PHE A 92 4.48 7.80 8.31
CA PHE A 92 3.75 9.06 8.53
C PHE A 92 3.54 9.39 10.02
N GLY A 93 4.30 8.76 10.92
CA GLY A 93 4.27 9.03 12.35
C GLY A 93 3.87 7.81 13.17
N GLN A 94 3.46 8.02 14.42
CA GLN A 94 3.21 6.94 15.40
C GLN A 94 1.78 6.90 15.93
N ASN A 95 0.90 7.80 15.50
CA ASN A 95 -0.46 7.94 16.01
C ASN A 95 -1.41 6.89 15.41
N GLY A 96 -1.17 5.61 15.70
CA GLY A 96 -1.98 4.46 15.20
C GLY A 96 -1.67 4.03 13.76
N THR A 97 -0.77 4.74 13.08
CA THR A 97 -0.30 4.49 11.71
C THR A 97 0.28 3.08 11.45
N LYS A 98 0.71 2.39 12.51
CA LYS A 98 1.14 0.97 12.45
C LYS A 98 0.06 0.01 12.00
N HIS A 99 -1.22 0.43 12.00
CA HIS A 99 -2.33 -0.38 11.49
C HIS A 99 -2.76 0.03 10.09
N TYR A 100 -2.00 0.87 9.39
CA TYR A 100 -2.40 1.36 8.09
C TYR A 100 -1.40 1.01 7.00
N LEU A 101 -1.93 0.69 5.82
CA LEU A 101 -1.22 0.73 4.56
C LEU A 101 -1.75 1.88 3.70
N ARG A 102 -0.87 2.49 2.91
CA ARG A 102 -1.24 3.53 1.96
C ARG A 102 -1.09 3.01 0.53
N PHE A 103 -2.15 3.19 -0.25
CA PHE A 103 -2.25 2.73 -1.64
C PHE A 103 -2.37 3.92 -2.60
N ALA A 104 -1.34 4.14 -3.40
CA ALA A 104 -1.40 4.97 -4.60
C ALA A 104 -2.18 4.23 -5.69
N TYR A 105 -3.22 4.86 -6.21
CA TYR A 105 -4.13 4.23 -7.17
C TYR A 105 -4.25 5.04 -8.47
N THR A 106 -3.14 5.68 -8.84
CA THR A 106 -2.92 6.42 -10.09
C THR A 106 -1.87 5.73 -10.96
N ARG A 107 -2.24 4.61 -11.58
CA ARG A 107 -1.40 3.79 -12.46
C ARG A 107 -2.30 3.18 -13.55
N ASN A 108 -1.69 2.40 -14.45
CA ASN A 108 -2.44 1.54 -15.36
C ASN A 108 -3.48 0.70 -14.57
N ILE A 109 -4.75 0.80 -14.98
CA ILE A 109 -5.90 0.24 -14.25
C ILE A 109 -5.84 -1.28 -14.20
N GLU A 110 -5.48 -1.94 -15.31
CA GLU A 110 -5.41 -3.41 -15.39
C GLU A 110 -4.36 -3.94 -14.41
N HIS A 111 -3.21 -3.27 -14.32
CA HIS A 111 -2.14 -3.61 -13.37
C HIS A 111 -2.59 -3.48 -11.92
N LEU A 112 -3.31 -2.41 -11.58
CA LEU A 112 -3.83 -2.21 -10.23
C LEU A 112 -4.95 -3.21 -9.89
N GLN A 113 -5.82 -3.54 -10.84
CA GLN A 113 -6.87 -4.55 -10.65
C GLN A 113 -6.29 -5.93 -10.35
N GLU A 114 -5.22 -6.31 -11.05
CA GLU A 114 -4.48 -7.53 -10.76
C GLU A 114 -3.92 -7.52 -9.33
N GLY A 115 -3.33 -6.40 -8.89
CA GLY A 115 -2.87 -6.27 -7.51
C GLY A 115 -3.98 -6.45 -6.48
N VAL A 116 -5.16 -5.86 -6.72
CA VAL A 116 -6.32 -6.07 -5.85
C VAL A 116 -6.76 -7.53 -5.83
N ASN A 117 -6.77 -8.21 -6.98
CA ASN A 117 -7.12 -9.63 -7.05
C ASN A 117 -6.14 -10.50 -6.25
N ARG A 118 -4.84 -10.26 -6.37
CA ARG A 118 -3.82 -10.97 -5.58
C ARG A 118 -4.03 -10.79 -4.08
N ILE A 119 -4.32 -9.57 -3.64
CA ILE A 119 -4.64 -9.29 -2.23
C ILE A 119 -5.87 -10.08 -1.79
N LYS A 120 -6.96 -10.08 -2.57
CA LYS A 120 -8.18 -10.84 -2.23
C LYS A 120 -7.90 -12.33 -2.05
N GLN A 121 -7.18 -12.93 -2.99
CA GLN A 121 -6.85 -14.35 -2.95
C GLN A 121 -5.93 -14.69 -1.78
N TRP A 122 -4.95 -13.84 -1.50
CA TRP A 122 -4.02 -14.02 -0.39
C TRP A 122 -4.73 -14.01 0.96
N LEU A 123 -5.62 -13.03 1.18
CA LEU A 123 -6.36 -12.89 2.42
C LEU A 123 -7.44 -13.96 2.61
N ALA A 124 -7.99 -14.53 1.53
CA ALA A 124 -8.96 -15.62 1.63
C ALA A 124 -8.36 -16.90 2.23
N ASN A 125 -7.04 -17.03 2.23
CA ASN A 125 -6.31 -18.18 2.77
C ASN A 125 -5.67 -17.90 4.15
N LYS A 126 -6.00 -16.77 4.79
CA LYS A 126 -5.51 -16.38 6.12
C LYS A 126 -6.59 -16.44 7.19
#